data_AF-A0A0P1FEK0-F1
#
_entry.id   AF-A0A0P1FEK0-F1
#
_cell.length_a   1.000
_cell.length_b   1.000
_cell.length_c   1.000
_cell.angle_alpha   90.00
_cell.angle_beta   90.00
_cell.angle_gamma   90.00
#
_symmetry.space_group_name_H-M   'P 1'
#
loop_
_entity.id
_entity.type
_entity.pdbx_description
1 polymer ?
#
loop_
_entity_poly.entity_id
_entity_poly.type
_entity_poly.pdbx_seq_one_letter_code
_entity_poly.pdbx_strand_id
1 'polypeptide(L)'
;MTKTTYIATAPDGSELTRKTDRTYTHAVLLEGKEGWKAEGFCGRLDLAHKKQLEHPGSIVVEVKALGDAQTDKPKAEATEDAEPTKDETVGRPEEEPSVDEKIRNAKVTGPERKGKIGDLVHELLMDETLDYVTIVDRVMAKFPDAKTTARSVASVAAVLRKKGAEVPKRRKSKV
;
A
#
# COMPACT_ATOMS: atom_id res chain seq x y z
N MET A 1 -7.84 30.67 -2.07
CA MET A 1 -8.22 29.31 -1.59
C MET A 1 -7.89 29.23 -0.11
N THR A 2 -8.88 28.93 0.73
CA THR A 2 -8.67 28.72 2.17
C THR A 2 -7.87 27.44 2.37
N LYS A 3 -6.76 27.52 3.12
CA LYS A 3 -5.96 26.33 3.46
C LYS A 3 -6.56 25.68 4.70
N THR A 4 -6.90 24.40 4.60
CA THR A 4 -7.38 23.58 5.71
C THR A 4 -6.19 23.01 6.48
N THR A 5 -6.27 23.04 7.81
CA THR A 5 -5.30 22.37 8.67
C THR A 5 -5.81 20.98 8.98
N TYR A 6 -4.98 19.98 8.73
CA TYR A 6 -5.27 18.57 8.98
C TYR A 6 -4.47 18.09 10.18
N ILE A 7 -5.08 17.28 11.05
CA ILE A 7 -4.46 16.72 12.26
C ILE A 7 -4.50 15.20 12.18
N ALA A 8 -3.32 14.58 12.37
CA ALA A 8 -3.13 13.15 12.49
C ALA A 8 -2.68 12.85 13.93
N THR A 9 -3.42 12.01 14.64
CA THR A 9 -3.08 11.64 16.03
C THR A 9 -2.38 10.28 16.03
N ALA A 10 -1.18 10.24 16.59
CA ALA A 10 -0.42 9.02 16.79
C ALA A 10 -0.95 8.20 18.00
N PRO A 11 -0.60 6.91 18.12
CA PRO A 11 -1.04 6.04 19.21
C PRO A 11 -0.62 6.50 20.62
N ASP A 12 0.47 7.26 20.72
CA ASP A 12 0.98 7.87 21.95
C ASP A 12 0.24 9.18 22.32
N GLY A 13 -0.69 9.62 21.48
CA GLY A 13 -1.40 10.90 21.62
C GLY A 13 -0.69 12.08 20.94
N SER A 14 0.48 11.88 20.33
CA SER A 14 1.18 12.95 19.63
C SER A 14 0.41 13.42 18.39
N GLU A 15 0.22 14.72 18.24
CA GLU A 15 -0.52 15.30 17.12
C GLU A 15 0.41 15.86 16.05
N LEU A 16 0.19 15.44 14.80
CA LEU A 16 0.91 15.92 13.63
C LEU A 16 -0.01 16.72 12.73
N THR A 17 0.38 17.97 12.46
CA THR A 17 -0.46 18.89 11.70
C THR A 17 0.11 19.18 10.32
N ARG A 18 -0.78 19.36 9.34
CA ARG A 18 -0.42 19.77 7.97
C ARG A 18 -1.44 20.75 7.41
N LYS A 19 -0.97 21.94 7.03
CA LYS A 19 -1.80 22.97 6.37
C LYS A 19 -1.69 22.86 4.85
N THR A 20 -2.81 22.66 4.17
CA THR A 20 -2.86 22.48 2.71
C THR A 20 -4.21 22.91 2.15
N ASP A 21 -4.23 23.19 0.85
CA ASP A 21 -5.41 23.36 0.01
C ASP A 21 -6.01 22.04 -0.50
N ARG A 22 -5.32 20.91 -0.27
CA ARG A 22 -5.77 19.57 -0.68
C ARG A 22 -6.61 18.88 0.39
N THR A 23 -7.48 17.97 -0.04
CA THR A 23 -8.25 17.13 0.88
C THR A 23 -7.49 15.87 1.24
N TYR A 24 -7.25 15.68 2.54
CA TYR A 24 -6.64 14.47 3.09
C TYR A 24 -7.60 13.77 4.05
N THR A 25 -7.57 12.45 4.05
CA THR A 25 -8.41 11.60 4.90
C THR A 25 -7.56 10.70 5.80
N HIS A 26 -6.34 10.39 5.38
CA HIS A 26 -5.43 9.48 6.09
C HIS A 26 -4.02 10.07 6.15
N ALA A 27 -3.26 9.68 7.17
CA ALA A 27 -1.85 9.98 7.30
C ALA A 27 -1.09 8.70 7.60
N VAL A 28 0.13 8.60 7.08
CA VAL A 28 1.08 7.54 7.37
C VAL A 28 2.06 8.10 8.38
N LEU A 29 2.11 7.48 9.56
CA LEU A 29 3.01 7.87 10.64
C LEU A 29 4.08 6.80 10.81
N LEU A 30 5.32 7.22 11.04
CA LEU A 30 6.45 6.35 11.30
C LEU A 30 6.98 6.66 12.70
N GLU A 31 7.17 5.62 13.50
CA GLU A 31 7.80 5.74 14.81
C GLU A 31 9.31 5.92 14.61
N GLY A 32 9.81 7.10 14.95
CA GLY A 32 11.24 7.41 14.99
C GLY A 32 11.77 7.42 16.41
N LYS A 33 13.09 7.59 16.56
CA LYS A 33 13.74 7.70 17.87
C LYS A 33 13.27 8.91 18.69
N GLU A 34 12.74 9.93 18.01
CA GLU A 34 12.25 11.19 18.60
C GLU A 34 10.72 11.24 18.68
N GLY A 35 10.05 10.10 18.46
CA GLY A 35 8.59 9.99 18.44
C GLY A 35 8.02 9.82 17.04
N TRP A 36 6.70 10.02 16.91
CA TRP A 36 5.98 9.79 15.66
C TRP A 36 6.19 10.92 14.66
N LYS A 37 6.50 10.55 13.42
CA LYS A 37 6.66 11.48 12.29
C LYS A 37 5.68 11.15 11.18
N ALA A 38 5.11 12.17 10.53
CA ALA A 38 4.20 11.99 9.41
C ALA A 38 5.00 11.82 8.12
N GLU A 39 5.06 10.60 7.61
CA GLU A 39 5.68 10.26 6.33
C GLU A 39 4.84 10.77 5.15
N GLY A 40 3.52 10.85 5.32
CA GLY A 40 2.68 11.51 4.33
C GLY A 40 1.21 11.56 4.65
N PHE A 41 0.55 12.59 4.12
CA PHE A 41 -0.90 12.71 4.12
C PHE A 41 -1.45 12.24 2.78
N CYS A 42 -2.50 11.42 2.82
CA CYS A 42 -3.12 10.76 1.69
C CYS A 42 -4.63 11.05 1.67
N GLY A 43 -5.16 11.34 0.48
CA GLY A 43 -6.60 11.57 0.28
C GLY A 43 -7.42 10.28 0.22
N ARG A 44 -6.76 9.12 0.14
CA ARG A 44 -7.40 7.81 0.03
C ARG A 44 -6.63 6.75 0.83
N LEU A 45 -7.37 5.78 1.37
CA LEU A 45 -6.83 4.69 2.19
C LEU A 45 -5.90 3.76 1.39
N ASP A 46 -6.20 3.50 0.11
CA ASP A 46 -5.38 2.66 -0.76
C ASP A 46 -3.97 3.25 -0.97
N LEU A 47 -3.88 4.58 -1.08
CA LEU A 47 -2.60 5.29 -1.18
C LEU A 47 -1.82 5.24 0.13
N ALA A 48 -2.52 5.37 1.27
CA ALA A 48 -1.90 5.30 2.59
C ALA A 48 -1.30 3.91 2.85
N HIS A 49 -2.05 2.83 2.57
CA HIS A 49 -1.54 1.46 2.70
C HIS A 49 -0.39 1.17 1.73
N LYS A 50 -0.42 1.70 0.51
CA LYS A 50 0.71 1.54 -0.41
C LYS A 50 1.98 2.15 0.19
N LYS A 51 1.88 3.37 0.72
CA LYS A 51 3.00 4.01 1.41
C LYS A 51 3.42 3.24 2.66
N GLN A 52 2.48 2.70 3.42
CA GLN A 52 2.79 1.90 4.60
C GLN A 52 3.68 0.68 4.25
N LEU A 53 3.43 0.04 3.10
CA LEU A 53 4.26 -1.07 2.62
C LEU A 53 5.67 -0.63 2.21
N GLU A 54 5.86 0.62 1.81
CA GLU A 54 7.17 1.21 1.46
C GLU A 54 7.97 1.57 2.73
N HIS A 55 7.29 1.77 3.88
CA HIS A 55 7.89 2.17 5.15
C HIS A 55 7.58 1.14 6.25
N PRO A 56 8.39 0.07 6.43
CA PRO A 56 8.16 -0.91 7.49
C PRO A 56 8.20 -0.24 8.87
N GLY A 57 7.22 -0.56 9.72
CA GLY A 57 7.05 0.08 11.04
C GLY A 57 6.17 1.33 11.01
N SER A 58 5.64 1.73 9.85
CA SER A 58 4.64 2.80 9.78
C SER A 58 3.22 2.30 10.04
N ILE A 59 2.38 3.21 10.53
CA ILE A 59 0.95 3.01 10.77
C ILE A 59 0.15 3.98 9.91
N VAL A 60 -1.10 3.62 9.63
CA VAL A 60 -2.06 4.52 8.98
C VAL A 60 -3.05 4.99 10.02
N VAL A 61 -3.23 6.31 10.11
CA VAL A 61 -4.21 6.95 10.99
C VAL A 61 -5.19 7.80 10.18
N GLU A 62 -6.42 7.93 10.67
CA GLU A 62 -7.38 8.86 10.11
C GLU A 62 -7.03 10.30 10.47
N VAL A 63 -7.34 11.20 9.56
CA VAL A 63 -6.97 12.61 9.67
C VAL A 63 -8.22 13.46 9.78
N LYS A 64 -8.22 14.37 10.75
CA LYS A 64 -9.33 15.32 10.97
C LYS A 64 -8.99 16.69 10.42
N ALA A 65 -9.91 17.28 9.68
CA ALA A 65 -9.81 18.67 9.24
C ALA A 65 -10.21 19.60 10.38
N LEU A 66 -9.29 20.46 10.80
CA LEU A 66 -9.56 21.53 11.74
C LEU A 66 -10.18 22.71 10.95
N GLY A 67 -11.49 22.65 10.76
CA GLY A 67 -12.27 23.67 10.06
C GLY A 67 -13.71 23.75 10.60
N ASP A 68 -13.96 24.83 11.36
CA ASP A 68 -15.25 25.34 11.85
C ASP A 68 -16.01 24.53 12.92
N ALA A 69 -15.42 24.35 14.11
CA ALA A 69 -16.12 24.51 15.39
C ALA A 69 -15.12 24.60 16.56
N GLN A 70 -15.41 25.55 17.45
CA GLN A 70 -14.76 26.04 18.67
C GLN A 70 -14.00 25.09 19.62
N THR A 71 -12.94 25.67 20.22
CA THR A 71 -12.48 25.58 21.63
C THR A 71 -12.02 24.18 22.10
N ASP A 72 -10.73 23.94 22.38
CA ASP A 72 -10.01 24.52 23.52
C ASP A 72 -8.47 24.38 23.30
N LYS A 73 -7.73 25.41 23.69
CA LYS A 73 -6.25 25.45 23.77
C LYS A 73 -5.86 25.12 25.22
N PRO A 74 -4.67 24.58 25.56
CA PRO A 74 -3.40 25.30 25.30
C PRO A 74 -2.20 24.38 24.91
N LYS A 75 -1.33 24.80 23.97
CA LYS A 75 0.03 25.36 24.21
C LYS A 75 1.09 24.26 24.47
N ALA A 76 2.14 24.09 23.67
CA ALA A 76 3.34 24.95 23.56
C ALA A 76 4.08 24.62 22.22
N GLU A 77 4.46 25.59 21.38
CA GLU A 77 5.73 26.37 21.38
C GLU A 77 6.99 25.48 21.26
N ALA A 78 7.58 25.41 20.05
CA ALA A 78 8.89 26.00 19.68
C ALA A 78 10.04 25.02 19.99
N THR A 79 10.99 24.68 19.11
CA THR A 79 12.00 25.48 18.37
C THR A 79 12.71 24.47 17.43
N GLU A 80 12.85 24.74 16.13
CA GLU A 80 14.06 25.28 15.50
C GLU A 80 15.38 24.52 15.79
N ASP A 81 15.96 24.02 14.69
CA ASP A 81 17.38 24.09 14.31
C ASP A 81 18.30 22.85 14.43
N ALA A 82 19.13 22.73 13.39
CA ALA A 82 20.42 22.04 13.28
C ALA A 82 20.49 20.52 12.96
N GLU A 83 20.59 20.23 11.66
CA GLU A 83 21.62 19.29 11.15
C GLU A 83 23.05 19.82 11.44
N PRO A 84 24.15 19.09 11.14
CA PRO A 84 24.42 17.65 11.13
C PRO A 84 25.72 17.32 11.92
N THR A 85 26.16 16.04 11.97
CA THR A 85 27.52 15.56 11.62
C THR A 85 27.94 14.25 12.32
N LYS A 86 28.38 13.27 11.51
CA LYS A 86 29.63 12.44 11.57
C LYS A 86 29.93 11.72 12.90
N ASP A 87 30.30 10.44 12.97
CA ASP A 87 31.35 9.75 12.22
C ASP A 87 31.34 8.25 12.58
N GLU A 88 32.07 7.47 11.77
CA GLU A 88 32.26 6.03 11.69
C GLU A 88 32.68 5.35 13.02
N THR A 89 32.56 4.04 13.24
CA THR A 89 33.55 3.05 12.76
C THR A 89 33.26 1.65 13.34
N VAL A 90 33.07 0.70 12.41
CA VAL A 90 33.60 -0.70 12.31
C VAL A 90 33.24 -1.76 13.37
N GLY A 91 32.73 -2.88 12.86
CA GLY A 91 32.82 -4.21 13.49
C GLY A 91 32.01 -5.31 12.80
N ARG A 92 32.38 -5.71 11.57
CA ARG A 92 32.01 -6.99 10.91
C ARG A 92 33.08 -8.05 11.30
N PRO A 93 32.95 -9.37 11.07
CA PRO A 93 31.83 -10.18 10.56
C PRO A 93 31.43 -11.32 11.54
N GLU A 94 30.35 -12.07 11.31
CA GLU A 94 30.46 -13.44 10.79
C GLU A 94 29.09 -14.02 10.37
N GLU A 95 29.12 -14.66 9.19
CA GLU A 95 28.26 -15.76 8.69
C GLU A 95 26.77 -15.53 8.37
N GLU A 96 26.52 -15.03 7.15
CA GLU A 96 25.27 -15.25 6.41
C GLU A 96 25.29 -16.62 5.70
N PRO A 97 24.31 -17.51 5.89
CA PRO A 97 24.05 -18.57 4.93
C PRO A 97 23.40 -17.98 3.66
N SER A 98 23.91 -18.39 2.49
CA SER A 98 23.59 -17.83 1.18
C SER A 98 22.11 -17.93 0.79
N VAL A 99 21.63 -16.90 0.08
CA VAL A 99 20.26 -16.74 -0.45
C VAL A 99 19.81 -17.87 -1.40
N ASP A 100 20.73 -18.64 -1.96
CA ASP A 100 20.43 -19.67 -2.97
C ASP A 100 19.75 -20.92 -2.37
N GLU A 101 19.98 -21.22 -1.10
CA GLU A 101 19.41 -22.41 -0.45
C GLU A 101 17.95 -22.21 0.00
N LYS A 102 17.53 -20.95 0.23
CA LYS A 102 16.16 -20.60 0.63
C LYS A 102 15.15 -20.73 -0.51
N ILE A 103 15.59 -20.65 -1.77
CA ILE A 103 14.71 -20.75 -2.94
C ILE A 103 14.36 -22.22 -3.24
N ARG A 104 15.29 -23.16 -3.03
CA ARG A 104 15.05 -24.59 -3.33
C ARG A 104 14.12 -25.30 -2.36
N ASN A 105 14.02 -24.84 -1.11
CA ASN A 105 13.28 -25.56 -0.07
C ASN A 105 11.94 -24.92 0.33
N ALA A 106 11.42 -23.96 -0.46
CA ALA A 106 10.10 -23.39 -0.26
C ALA A 106 9.01 -24.38 -0.70
N LYS A 107 8.80 -25.41 0.13
CA LYS A 107 7.71 -26.36 0.06
C LYS A 107 6.39 -25.60 0.19
N VAL A 108 5.65 -25.54 -0.91
CA VAL A 108 4.27 -25.05 -0.98
C VAL A 108 3.39 -25.98 -0.13
N THR A 109 3.11 -25.59 1.11
CA THR A 109 2.07 -26.24 1.92
C THR A 109 1.36 -25.24 2.85
N GLY A 110 0.23 -24.71 2.36
CA GLY A 110 -0.98 -24.30 3.10
C GLY A 110 -1.01 -22.95 3.85
N PRO A 111 -2.19 -22.48 4.31
CA PRO A 111 -3.56 -22.64 3.81
C PRO A 111 -4.05 -21.34 3.11
N GLU A 112 -5.22 -21.42 2.47
CA GLU A 112 -5.87 -20.38 1.65
C GLU A 112 -5.77 -18.95 2.22
N ARG A 113 -4.78 -18.18 1.76
CA ARG A 113 -4.87 -16.72 1.83
C ARG A 113 -6.01 -16.34 0.89
N LYS A 114 -7.02 -15.62 1.40
CA LYS A 114 -8.02 -14.97 0.55
C LYS A 114 -7.28 -14.03 -0.40
N GLY A 115 -6.89 -14.56 -1.56
CA GLY A 115 -6.02 -13.88 -2.52
C GLY A 115 -6.66 -12.59 -2.97
N LYS A 116 -5.89 -11.55 -3.22
CA LYS A 116 -6.47 -10.31 -3.76
C LYS A 116 -7.08 -10.62 -5.13
N ILE A 117 -8.13 -9.90 -5.53
CA ILE A 117 -8.79 -10.10 -6.84
C ILE A 117 -7.76 -10.13 -7.99
N GLY A 118 -6.74 -9.26 -7.92
CA GLY A 118 -5.66 -9.22 -8.91
C GLY A 118 -4.81 -10.50 -8.95
N ASP A 119 -4.53 -11.12 -7.81
CA ASP A 119 -3.75 -12.36 -7.73
C ASP A 119 -4.56 -13.52 -8.31
N LEU A 120 -5.86 -13.58 -8.00
CA LEU A 120 -6.77 -14.57 -8.57
C LEU A 120 -6.90 -14.40 -10.09
N VAL A 121 -7.07 -13.17 -10.57
CA VAL A 121 -7.13 -12.89 -12.02
C VAL A 121 -5.82 -13.26 -12.70
N HIS A 122 -4.68 -13.02 -12.06
CA HIS A 122 -3.37 -13.39 -12.60
C HIS A 122 -3.25 -14.91 -12.75
N GLU A 123 -3.60 -15.67 -11.70
CA GLU A 123 -3.62 -17.14 -11.72
C GLU A 123 -4.53 -17.68 -12.83
N LEU A 124 -5.77 -17.18 -12.90
CA LEU A 124 -6.74 -17.60 -13.91
C LEU A 124 -6.35 -17.20 -15.34
N LEU A 125 -5.56 -16.13 -15.50
CA LEU A 125 -5.08 -15.69 -16.81
C LEU A 125 -3.99 -16.59 -17.37
N MET A 126 -3.25 -17.33 -16.52
CA MET A 126 -2.24 -18.29 -16.95
C MET A 126 -2.85 -19.62 -17.44
N ASP A 127 -4.08 -19.93 -17.05
CA ASP A 127 -4.77 -21.16 -17.47
C ASP A 127 -5.35 -21.00 -18.89
N GLU A 128 -4.70 -21.58 -19.90
CA GLU A 128 -5.10 -21.54 -21.31
C GLU A 128 -6.54 -22.02 -21.58
N THR A 129 -7.13 -22.82 -20.69
CA THR A 129 -8.45 -23.40 -20.88
C THR A 129 -9.61 -22.44 -20.58
N LEU A 130 -9.35 -21.31 -19.90
CA LEU A 130 -10.39 -20.42 -19.40
C LEU A 130 -10.64 -19.21 -20.29
N ASP A 131 -11.83 -19.04 -20.85
CA ASP A 131 -12.14 -17.78 -21.55
C ASP A 131 -12.35 -16.61 -20.55
N TYR A 132 -12.25 -15.37 -21.02
CA TYR A 132 -12.36 -14.18 -20.17
C TYR A 132 -13.70 -14.11 -19.40
N VAL A 133 -14.77 -14.64 -19.98
CA VAL A 133 -16.08 -14.73 -19.32
C VAL A 133 -16.01 -15.68 -18.11
N THR A 134 -15.44 -16.87 -18.30
CA THR A 134 -15.25 -17.87 -17.23
C THR A 134 -14.34 -17.37 -16.11
N ILE A 135 -13.33 -16.54 -16.45
CA ILE A 135 -12.48 -15.88 -15.45
C ILE A 135 -13.31 -14.89 -14.61
N VAL A 136 -14.20 -14.11 -15.23
CA VAL A 136 -15.09 -13.18 -14.52
C VAL A 136 -16.02 -13.95 -13.58
N ASP A 137 -16.63 -15.04 -14.04
CA ASP A 137 -17.54 -15.85 -13.22
C ASP A 137 -16.83 -16.40 -11.97
N ARG A 138 -15.59 -16.90 -12.13
CA ARG A 138 -14.78 -17.39 -11.00
C ARG A 138 -14.38 -16.27 -10.04
N VAL A 139 -14.13 -15.08 -10.55
CA VAL A 139 -13.83 -13.90 -9.72
C VAL A 139 -15.05 -13.44 -8.95
N MET A 140 -16.22 -13.37 -9.59
CA MET A 140 -17.48 -12.99 -8.93
C MET A 140 -17.95 -14.04 -7.92
N ALA A 141 -17.72 -15.33 -8.19
CA ALA A 141 -18.04 -16.40 -7.25
C ALA A 141 -17.24 -16.30 -5.94
N LYS A 142 -15.98 -15.84 -6.01
CA LYS A 142 -15.14 -15.60 -4.83
C LYS A 142 -15.30 -14.19 -4.24
N PHE A 143 -15.65 -13.21 -5.06
CA PHE A 143 -15.80 -11.80 -4.68
C PHE A 143 -17.11 -11.24 -5.27
N PRO A 144 -18.25 -11.42 -4.59
CA PRO A 144 -19.55 -11.01 -5.11
C PRO A 144 -19.67 -9.49 -5.29
N ASP A 145 -18.94 -8.71 -4.49
CA ASP A 145 -18.92 -7.24 -4.59
C ASP A 145 -17.99 -6.72 -5.70
N ALA A 146 -17.26 -7.60 -6.39
CA ALA A 146 -16.30 -7.19 -7.40
C ALA A 146 -16.98 -6.75 -8.70
N LYS A 147 -16.62 -5.56 -9.19
CA LYS A 147 -17.08 -5.02 -10.49
C LYS A 147 -16.21 -5.47 -11.66
N THR A 148 -15.74 -6.72 -11.62
CA THR A 148 -14.83 -7.27 -12.64
C THR A 148 -15.58 -7.50 -13.95
N THR A 149 -15.01 -7.08 -15.08
CA THR A 149 -15.62 -7.29 -16.40
C THR A 149 -14.63 -8.00 -17.33
N ALA A 150 -15.13 -8.65 -18.39
CA ALA A 150 -14.25 -9.28 -19.38
C ALA A 150 -13.27 -8.26 -20.01
N ARG A 151 -13.72 -7.00 -20.16
CA ARG A 151 -12.87 -5.90 -20.65
C ARG A 151 -11.75 -5.55 -19.67
N SER A 152 -12.03 -5.50 -18.37
CA SER A 152 -10.98 -5.23 -17.37
C SER A 152 -9.98 -6.38 -17.30
N VAL A 153 -10.44 -7.64 -17.38
CA VAL A 153 -9.57 -8.83 -17.43
C VAL A 153 -8.68 -8.83 -18.67
N ALA A 154 -9.24 -8.51 -19.85
CA ALA A 154 -8.46 -8.39 -21.08
C ALA A 154 -7.40 -7.26 -21.01
N SER A 155 -7.74 -6.13 -20.37
CA SER A 155 -6.79 -5.04 -20.13
C SER A 155 -5.64 -5.48 -19.22
N VAL A 156 -5.93 -6.20 -18.14
CA VAL A 156 -4.90 -6.76 -17.24
C VAL A 156 -4.00 -7.74 -18.00
N ALA A 157 -4.58 -8.64 -18.79
CA ALA A 157 -3.81 -9.55 -19.63
C ALA A 157 -2.88 -8.81 -20.60
N ALA A 158 -3.35 -7.72 -21.23
CA ALA A 158 -2.52 -6.91 -22.13
C ALA A 158 -1.35 -6.23 -21.38
N VAL A 159 -1.60 -5.69 -20.19
CA VAL A 159 -0.55 -5.09 -19.35
C VAL A 159 0.48 -6.13 -18.92
N LEU A 160 0.04 -7.33 -18.55
CA LEU A 160 0.93 -8.43 -18.16
C LEU A 160 1.84 -8.87 -19.31
N ARG A 161 1.29 -9.02 -20.52
CA ARG A 161 2.10 -9.29 -21.72
C ARG A 161 3.12 -8.19 -22.00
N LYS A 162 2.73 -6.92 -21.83
CA LYS A 162 3.64 -5.77 -21.99
C LYS A 162 4.78 -5.79 -20.95
N LYS A 163 4.53 -6.34 -19.76
CA LYS A 163 5.52 -6.51 -18.70
C LYS A 163 6.39 -7.77 -18.87
N GLY A 164 6.18 -8.55 -19.94
CA GLY A 164 6.95 -9.76 -20.23
C GLY A 164 6.39 -11.05 -19.63
N ALA A 165 5.20 -11.02 -19.02
CA ALA A 165 4.53 -12.25 -18.57
C ALA A 165 3.95 -13.01 -19.77
N GLU A 166 4.13 -14.33 -19.80
CA GLU A 166 3.66 -15.22 -20.85
C GLU A 166 2.15 -15.52 -20.69
N VAL A 167 1.32 -14.50 -20.93
CA VAL A 167 -0.14 -14.65 -20.86
C VAL A 167 -0.70 -15.06 -22.23
N PRO A 168 -1.42 -16.20 -22.33
CA PRO A 168 -1.98 -16.70 -23.58
C PRO A 168 -2.85 -15.66 -24.31
N LYS A 169 -2.67 -15.50 -25.62
CA LYS A 169 -3.52 -14.63 -26.45
C LYS A 169 -4.85 -15.34 -26.74
N ARG A 170 -5.85 -15.09 -25.89
CA ARG A 170 -7.22 -15.55 -26.12
C ARG A 170 -7.82 -14.74 -27.27
N ARG A 171 -8.07 -15.41 -28.40
CA ARG A 171 -8.87 -14.85 -29.50
C ARG A 171 -10.33 -14.89 -29.09
N LYS A 172 -11.11 -13.88 -29.50
CA LYS A 172 -12.57 -13.89 -29.32
C LYS A 172 -13.10 -15.18 -29.95
N SER A 173 -13.84 -15.96 -29.19
CA SER A 173 -14.69 -17.02 -29.71
C SER A 173 -15.51 -16.43 -30.85
N LYS A 174 -15.38 -17.03 -32.04
CA LYS A 174 -16.17 -16.66 -33.22
C LYS A 174 -17.61 -17.02 -32.91
N VAL A 175 -18.41 -16.04 -32.49
CA VAL A 175 -19.87 -16.13 -32.49
C VAL A 175 -20.33 -16.15 -33.94
#